data_AF-A0A938D7A4-F1
#
_entry.id   AF-A0A938D7A4-F1
#
_cell.length_a   1.000
_cell.length_b   1.000
_cell.length_c   1.000
_cell.angle_alpha   90.00
_cell.angle_beta   90.00
_cell.angle_gamma   90.00
#
_symmetry.space_group_name_H-M   'P 1'
#
loop_
_entity.id
_entity.type
_entity.pdbx_description
1 polymer ?
#
loop_
_entity_poly.entity_id
_entity_poly.type
_entity_poly.pdbx_seq_one_letter_code
_entity_poly.pdbx_strand_id
1 'polypeptide(L)'
;MGLKAKFNVVMAVAFLIGLGLAAFLANQALRESGRQQVLRDASMIMAQAQAVRGYTVTEVEPLLREQMKARFLPHSVPSWAAQTVWRLMLKEFPDYAYKEAALNPTNPADRATDWEADIIEKFRADPKLTQWVLERDTPTGPVLVLAKPLRVTNPACLICHTTAKEAPQTMVDLYGPNNGFGWKLNETIGAQVASVPMAVVDKQADRMLMLYVGALAVVFAVVIVLLNVMLHYIVVKPVRQMSAAANDVSLGNMDAPEVEVKGRDEIASLAESFNRMRRSLANAMKMLGS
;
A
#
# COMPACT_ATOMS: atom_id res chain seq x y z
N MET A 1 27.50 24.62 26.20
CA MET A 1 27.22 24.39 24.75
C MET A 1 27.24 25.70 23.99
N GLY A 2 28.04 25.79 22.92
CA GLY A 2 28.02 26.93 22.01
C GLY A 2 26.71 27.03 21.22
N LEU A 3 26.45 28.20 20.61
CA LEU A 3 25.21 28.49 19.86
C LEU A 3 24.91 27.44 18.77
N LYS A 4 25.93 27.02 18.01
CA LYS A 4 25.81 25.97 16.98
C LYS A 4 25.31 24.64 17.54
N ALA A 5 25.81 24.24 18.71
CA ALA A 5 25.42 22.98 19.33
C ALA A 5 23.95 23.02 19.79
N LYS A 6 23.50 24.13 20.39
CA LYS A 6 22.09 24.30 20.79
C LYS A 6 21.17 24.25 19.58
N PHE A 7 21.53 24.97 18.50
CA PHE A 7 20.77 24.98 17.25
C PHE A 7 20.66 23.58 16.64
N ASN A 8 21.77 22.86 16.53
CA ASN A 8 21.77 21.51 15.95
C ASN A 8 20.98 20.49 16.77
N VAL A 9 20.97 20.61 18.11
CA VAL A 9 20.12 19.76 18.96
C VAL A 9 18.64 20.03 18.69
N VAL A 10 18.22 21.29 18.64
CA VAL A 10 16.81 21.63 18.36
C VAL A 10 16.41 21.14 16.98
N MET A 11 17.25 21.35 15.97
CA MET A 11 17.02 20.85 14.62
C MET A 11 16.91 19.33 14.55
N ALA A 12 17.80 18.61 15.22
CA ALA A 12 17.79 17.14 15.24
C ALA A 12 16.51 16.60 15.90
N VAL A 13 16.09 17.21 17.02
CA VAL A 13 14.83 16.83 17.69
C VAL A 13 13.63 17.10 16.79
N ALA A 14 13.54 18.30 16.20
CA ALA A 14 12.46 18.64 15.27
C ALA A 14 12.41 17.71 14.06
N PHE A 15 13.59 17.35 13.53
CA PHE A 15 13.72 16.39 12.43
C PHE A 15 13.21 15.01 12.82
N LEU A 16 13.64 14.46 13.97
CA LEU A 16 13.22 13.12 14.40
C LEU A 16 11.70 13.06 14.64
N ILE A 17 11.12 14.10 15.22
CA ILE A 17 9.66 14.20 15.40
C ILE A 17 8.95 14.25 14.05
N GLY A 18 9.40 15.13 13.14
CA GLY A 18 8.81 15.29 11.81
C GLY A 18 8.91 14.01 10.96
N LEU A 19 10.08 13.36 10.96
CA LEU A 19 10.32 12.12 10.25
C LEU A 19 9.48 10.98 10.82
N GLY A 20 9.39 10.87 12.15
CA GLY A 20 8.55 9.87 12.81
C GLY A 20 7.07 10.03 12.49
N LEU A 21 6.56 11.27 12.53
CA LEU A 21 5.18 11.57 12.15
C LEU A 21 4.91 11.26 10.66
N ALA A 22 5.81 11.70 9.78
CA ALA A 22 5.70 11.42 8.35
C ALA A 22 5.74 9.92 8.05
N ALA A 23 6.64 9.17 8.69
CA ALA A 23 6.72 7.72 8.55
C ALA A 23 5.45 7.02 9.04
N PHE A 24 4.90 7.45 10.18
CA PHE A 24 3.65 6.90 10.71
C PHE A 24 2.47 7.12 9.77
N LEU A 25 2.28 8.36 9.29
CA LEU A 25 1.21 8.70 8.35
C LEU A 25 1.37 7.99 7.01
N ALA A 26 2.61 7.95 6.48
CA ALA A 26 2.91 7.24 5.24
C ALA A 26 2.65 5.74 5.37
N ASN A 27 3.01 5.11 6.49
CA ASN A 27 2.77 3.69 6.69
C ASN A 27 1.27 3.35 6.66
N GLN A 28 0.43 4.15 7.33
CA GLN A 28 -1.02 3.95 7.29
C GLN A 28 -1.57 4.13 5.88
N ALA A 29 -1.18 5.22 5.20
CA ALA A 29 -1.66 5.51 3.84
C ALA A 29 -1.23 4.46 2.82
N LEU A 30 0.02 3.98 2.90
CA LEU A 30 0.57 2.97 1.99
C LEU A 30 -0.12 1.61 2.17
N ARG A 31 -0.36 1.18 3.42
CA ARG A 31 -1.05 -0.10 3.70
C ARG A 31 -2.51 -0.06 3.26
N GLU A 32 -3.22 1.04 3.51
CA GLU A 32 -4.60 1.22 3.04
C GLU A 32 -4.68 1.27 1.51
N SER A 33 -3.78 2.01 0.86
CA SER A 33 -3.70 2.05 -0.60
C SER A 33 -3.41 0.66 -1.20
N GLY A 34 -2.47 -0.08 -0.61
CA GLY A 34 -2.12 -1.44 -1.04
C GLY A 34 -3.27 -2.43 -0.84
N ARG A 35 -4.02 -2.34 0.28
CA ARG A 35 -5.27 -3.09 0.48
C ARG A 35 -6.27 -2.82 -0.65
N GLN A 36 -6.51 -1.55 -0.97
CA GLN A 36 -7.44 -1.18 -2.04
C GLN A 36 -6.95 -1.65 -3.42
N GLN A 37 -5.64 -1.64 -3.67
CA GLN A 37 -5.06 -2.17 -4.89
C GLN A 37 -5.32 -3.67 -5.02
N VAL A 38 -5.06 -4.44 -3.97
CA VAL A 38 -5.32 -5.89 -3.98
C VAL A 38 -6.81 -6.19 -4.14
N LEU A 39 -7.71 -5.39 -3.57
CA LEU A 39 -9.15 -5.53 -3.82
C LEU A 39 -9.53 -5.25 -5.27
N ARG A 40 -8.91 -4.26 -5.91
CA ARG A 40 -9.09 -4.00 -7.34
C ARG A 40 -8.59 -5.17 -8.18
N ASP A 41 -7.43 -5.72 -7.85
CA ASP A 41 -6.86 -6.88 -8.54
C ASP A 41 -7.78 -8.10 -8.41
N ALA A 42 -8.24 -8.42 -7.18
CA ALA A 42 -9.20 -9.50 -6.94
C ALA A 42 -10.52 -9.27 -7.71
N SER A 43 -10.98 -8.03 -7.78
CA SER A 43 -12.17 -7.65 -8.58
C SER A 43 -11.94 -7.85 -10.07
N MET A 44 -10.74 -7.56 -10.57
CA MET A 44 -10.37 -7.76 -11.97
C MET A 44 -10.29 -9.26 -12.32
N ILE A 45 -9.69 -10.08 -11.45
CA ILE A 45 -9.67 -11.54 -11.57
C ILE A 45 -11.10 -12.08 -11.65
N MET A 46 -11.97 -11.63 -10.75
CA MET A 46 -13.38 -12.02 -10.73
C MET A 46 -14.11 -11.60 -12.01
N ALA A 47 -13.87 -10.39 -12.51
CA ALA A 47 -14.47 -9.88 -13.75
C ALA A 47 -13.99 -10.67 -14.97
N GLN A 48 -12.70 -10.98 -15.05
CA GLN A 48 -12.14 -11.82 -16.10
C GLN A 48 -12.73 -13.22 -16.08
N ALA A 49 -12.82 -13.85 -14.91
CA ALA A 49 -13.44 -15.16 -14.77
C ALA A 49 -14.90 -15.14 -15.25
N GLN A 50 -15.67 -14.12 -14.88
CA GLN A 50 -17.04 -13.93 -15.39
C GLN A 50 -17.09 -13.73 -16.91
N ALA A 51 -16.15 -12.97 -17.49
CA ALA A 51 -16.06 -12.80 -18.94
C ALA A 51 -15.76 -14.13 -19.65
N VAL A 52 -14.83 -14.94 -19.11
CA VAL A 52 -14.52 -16.27 -19.64
C VAL A 52 -15.74 -17.20 -19.55
N ARG A 53 -16.47 -17.19 -18.42
CA ARG A 53 -17.72 -17.95 -18.29
C ARG A 53 -18.74 -17.55 -19.34
N GLY A 54 -18.96 -16.24 -19.52
CA GLY A 54 -19.87 -15.68 -20.51
C GLY A 54 -19.51 -16.14 -21.91
N TYR A 55 -18.25 -15.90 -22.33
CA TYR A 55 -17.71 -16.34 -23.61
C TYR A 55 -17.86 -17.85 -23.83
N THR A 56 -17.58 -18.66 -22.80
CA THR A 56 -17.69 -20.11 -22.90
C THR A 56 -19.12 -20.56 -23.19
N VAL A 57 -20.11 -19.96 -22.54
CA VAL A 57 -21.53 -20.31 -22.76
C VAL A 57 -22.04 -19.77 -24.09
N THR A 58 -21.65 -18.55 -24.49
CA THR A 58 -22.22 -17.90 -25.69
C THR A 58 -21.54 -18.33 -26.98
N GLU A 59 -20.22 -18.53 -26.97
CA GLU A 59 -19.43 -18.78 -28.18
C GLU A 59 -18.89 -20.22 -28.26
N VAL A 60 -18.47 -20.81 -27.14
CA VAL A 60 -17.75 -22.11 -27.15
C VAL A 60 -18.72 -23.29 -27.07
N GLU A 61 -19.64 -23.31 -26.11
CA GLU A 61 -20.57 -24.43 -25.91
C GLU A 61 -21.36 -24.79 -27.18
N PRO A 62 -21.92 -23.83 -27.94
CA PRO A 62 -22.68 -24.17 -29.15
C PRO A 62 -21.87 -24.93 -30.19
N LEU A 63 -20.56 -24.62 -30.31
CA LEU A 63 -19.66 -25.25 -31.27
C LEU A 63 -19.27 -26.69 -30.86
N LEU A 64 -19.34 -27.00 -29.56
CA LEU A 64 -18.96 -28.31 -29.02
C LEU A 64 -20.15 -29.25 -28.82
N ARG A 65 -21.39 -28.77 -28.96
CA ARG A 65 -22.62 -29.50 -28.59
C ARG A 65 -22.77 -30.87 -29.26
N GLU A 66 -22.46 -30.98 -30.55
CA GLU A 66 -22.54 -32.26 -31.26
C GLU A 66 -21.47 -33.24 -30.80
N GLN A 67 -20.24 -32.77 -30.57
CA GLN A 67 -19.13 -33.61 -30.11
C GLN A 67 -19.37 -34.12 -28.67
N MET A 68 -20.04 -33.31 -27.84
CA MET A 68 -20.41 -33.67 -26.47
C MET A 68 -21.31 -34.91 -26.37
N LYS A 69 -22.10 -35.21 -27.42
CA LYS A 69 -22.92 -36.42 -27.49
C LYS A 69 -22.08 -37.69 -27.54
N ALA A 70 -20.87 -37.62 -28.13
CA ALA A 70 -19.94 -38.74 -28.23
C ALA A 70 -18.94 -38.78 -27.06
N ARG A 71 -18.47 -37.61 -26.60
CA ARG A 71 -17.52 -37.50 -25.48
C ARG A 71 -17.73 -36.19 -24.75
N PHE A 72 -17.82 -36.22 -23.42
CA PHE A 72 -17.92 -35.00 -22.64
C PHE A 72 -16.64 -34.17 -22.75
N LEU A 73 -16.80 -32.89 -23.09
CA LEU A 73 -15.71 -31.94 -23.27
C LEU A 73 -15.82 -30.85 -22.19
N PRO A 74 -14.99 -30.88 -21.12
CA PRO A 74 -15.03 -29.88 -20.06
C PRO A 74 -14.83 -28.43 -20.54
N HIS A 75 -14.26 -28.24 -21.73
CA HIS A 75 -14.06 -26.94 -22.37
C HIS A 75 -15.35 -26.16 -22.64
N SER A 76 -16.52 -26.83 -22.71
CA SER A 76 -17.83 -26.17 -22.81
C SER A 76 -18.39 -25.72 -21.45
N VAL A 77 -17.78 -26.14 -20.34
CA VAL A 77 -18.28 -25.84 -18.99
C VAL A 77 -17.67 -24.50 -18.52
N PRO A 78 -18.50 -23.47 -18.23
CA PRO A 78 -18.00 -22.13 -17.92
C PRO A 78 -17.07 -22.09 -16.69
N SER A 79 -17.40 -22.86 -15.65
CA SER A 79 -16.57 -22.96 -14.44
C SER A 79 -15.20 -23.57 -14.74
N TRP A 80 -15.18 -24.65 -15.51
CA TRP A 80 -13.94 -25.31 -15.89
C TRP A 80 -13.06 -24.40 -16.73
N ALA A 81 -13.63 -23.67 -17.70
CA ALA A 81 -12.88 -22.73 -18.53
C ALA A 81 -12.29 -21.58 -17.69
N ALA A 82 -13.08 -20.95 -16.83
CA ALA A 82 -12.63 -19.85 -15.99
C ALA A 82 -11.49 -20.26 -15.04
N GLN A 83 -11.65 -21.39 -14.34
CA GLN A 83 -10.61 -21.91 -13.46
C GLN A 83 -9.37 -22.40 -14.23
N THR A 84 -9.54 -22.93 -15.44
CA THR A 84 -8.41 -23.36 -16.28
C THR A 84 -7.59 -22.18 -16.78
N VAL A 85 -8.24 -21.13 -17.28
CA VAL A 85 -7.56 -19.88 -17.66
C VAL A 85 -6.82 -19.30 -16.46
N TRP A 86 -7.45 -19.27 -15.28
CA TRP A 86 -6.78 -18.79 -14.07
C TRP A 86 -5.54 -19.63 -13.70
N ARG A 87 -5.63 -20.96 -13.77
CA ARG A 87 -4.47 -21.83 -13.51
C ARG A 87 -3.29 -21.55 -14.45
N LEU A 88 -3.54 -21.10 -15.68
CA LEU A 88 -2.48 -20.65 -16.58
C LEU A 88 -1.86 -19.33 -16.14
N MET A 89 -2.67 -18.41 -15.58
CA MET A 89 -2.21 -17.12 -15.08
C MET A 89 -1.39 -17.21 -13.79
N LEU A 90 -1.55 -18.27 -12.99
CA LEU A 90 -0.73 -18.51 -11.79
C LEU A 90 0.78 -18.53 -12.05
N LYS A 91 1.21 -18.74 -13.30
CA LYS A 91 2.61 -18.64 -13.69
C LYS A 91 3.16 -17.22 -13.53
N GLU A 92 2.34 -16.22 -13.84
CA GLU A 92 2.67 -14.79 -13.74
C GLU A 92 2.23 -14.18 -12.40
N PHE A 93 1.16 -14.72 -11.81
CA PHE A 93 0.56 -14.23 -10.57
C PHE A 93 0.49 -15.32 -9.49
N PRO A 94 1.64 -15.82 -8.99
CA PRO A 94 1.69 -16.98 -8.09
C PRO A 94 1.09 -16.72 -6.71
N ASP A 95 1.08 -15.46 -6.27
CA ASP A 95 0.51 -15.08 -4.96
C ASP A 95 -1.01 -14.96 -4.99
N TYR A 96 -1.64 -14.93 -6.15
CA TYR A 96 -3.09 -14.76 -6.27
C TYR A 96 -3.74 -16.13 -6.43
N ALA A 97 -4.90 -16.33 -5.81
CA ALA A 97 -5.69 -17.53 -6.00
C ALA A 97 -7.12 -17.21 -6.40
N TYR A 98 -7.69 -18.07 -7.23
CA TYR A 98 -9.08 -18.03 -7.64
C TYR A 98 -9.60 -19.46 -7.73
N LYS A 99 -10.75 -19.69 -7.11
CA LYS A 99 -11.47 -20.97 -7.13
C LYS A 99 -12.96 -20.72 -7.19
N GLU A 100 -13.67 -21.60 -7.88
CA GLU A 100 -15.12 -21.69 -7.80
C GLU A 100 -15.51 -22.83 -6.87
N ALA A 101 -15.64 -22.53 -5.59
CA ALA A 101 -15.96 -23.51 -4.56
C ALA A 101 -17.47 -23.81 -4.54
N ALA A 102 -17.85 -25.07 -4.57
CA ALA A 102 -19.25 -25.49 -4.42
C ALA A 102 -19.42 -26.57 -3.34
N LEU A 103 -20.59 -26.60 -2.72
CA LEU A 103 -20.90 -27.59 -1.67
C LEU A 103 -21.05 -29.00 -2.27
N ASN A 104 -21.63 -29.08 -3.46
CA ASN A 104 -21.76 -30.31 -4.24
C ASN A 104 -21.35 -30.06 -5.71
N PRO A 105 -20.04 -30.00 -6.02
CA PRO A 105 -19.55 -29.78 -7.38
C PRO A 105 -19.59 -31.05 -8.21
N THR A 106 -19.63 -30.96 -9.54
CA THR A 106 -19.40 -32.13 -10.41
C THR A 106 -17.97 -32.66 -10.28
N ASN A 107 -16.99 -31.77 -10.31
CA ASN A 107 -15.59 -32.11 -10.14
C ASN A 107 -15.19 -32.02 -8.66
N PRO A 108 -14.74 -33.11 -8.01
CA PRO A 108 -14.38 -33.09 -6.59
C PRO A 108 -13.29 -32.08 -6.21
N ALA A 109 -12.43 -31.67 -7.15
CA ALA A 109 -11.42 -30.64 -6.91
C ALA A 109 -12.02 -29.26 -6.59
N ASP A 110 -13.26 -29.01 -7.02
CA ASP A 110 -13.99 -27.76 -6.81
C ASP A 110 -14.80 -27.78 -5.50
N ARG A 111 -14.67 -28.84 -4.69
CA ARG A 111 -15.41 -28.97 -3.43
C ARG A 111 -14.95 -27.88 -2.47
N ALA A 112 -15.92 -27.21 -1.89
CA ALA A 112 -15.67 -26.22 -0.86
C ALA A 112 -14.96 -26.88 0.33
N THR A 113 -13.88 -26.24 0.76
CA THR A 113 -13.29 -26.45 2.08
C THR A 113 -14.19 -25.82 3.15
N ASP A 114 -13.96 -26.12 4.42
CA ASP A 114 -14.83 -25.67 5.52
C ASP A 114 -15.03 -24.15 5.52
N TRP A 115 -13.97 -23.36 5.35
CA TRP A 115 -14.07 -21.90 5.35
C TRP A 115 -14.72 -21.34 4.07
N GLU A 116 -14.63 -22.05 2.94
CA GLU A 116 -15.33 -21.69 1.71
C GLU A 116 -16.82 -21.99 1.87
N ALA A 117 -17.18 -23.06 2.58
CA ALA A 117 -18.56 -23.39 2.91
C ALA A 117 -19.21 -22.28 3.76
N ASP A 118 -18.49 -21.70 4.73
CA ASP A 118 -18.98 -20.55 5.51
C ASP A 118 -19.36 -19.35 4.63
N ILE A 119 -18.56 -19.08 3.59
CA ILE A 119 -18.86 -18.02 2.60
C ILE A 119 -20.14 -18.35 1.85
N ILE A 120 -20.30 -19.61 1.42
CA ILE A 120 -21.48 -20.06 0.66
C ILE A 120 -22.74 -19.95 1.53
N GLU A 121 -22.67 -20.38 2.78
CA GLU A 121 -23.78 -20.29 3.73
C GLU A 121 -24.13 -18.83 4.06
N LYS A 122 -23.14 -17.93 4.14
CA LYS A 122 -23.40 -16.49 4.25
C LYS A 122 -24.24 -15.96 3.08
N PHE A 123 -23.94 -16.38 1.85
CA PHE A 123 -24.71 -16.00 0.66
C PHE A 123 -26.07 -16.71 0.52
N ARG A 124 -26.25 -17.86 1.16
CA ARG A 124 -27.55 -18.54 1.28
C ARG A 124 -28.45 -17.84 2.30
N ALA A 125 -27.88 -17.43 3.44
CA ALA A 125 -28.58 -16.71 4.49
C ALA A 125 -29.02 -15.30 4.06
N ASP A 126 -28.24 -14.63 3.19
CA ASP A 126 -28.59 -13.33 2.63
C ASP A 126 -28.59 -13.35 1.08
N PRO A 127 -29.75 -13.61 0.44
CA PRO A 127 -29.87 -13.62 -1.01
C PRO A 127 -29.57 -12.26 -1.67
N LYS A 128 -29.67 -11.14 -0.93
CA LYS A 128 -29.37 -9.79 -1.45
C LYS A 128 -27.88 -9.49 -1.45
N LEU A 129 -27.08 -10.25 -0.69
CA LEU A 129 -25.63 -10.12 -0.70
C LEU A 129 -25.07 -10.60 -2.04
N THR A 130 -24.44 -9.67 -2.77
CA THR A 130 -23.88 -9.90 -4.12
C THR A 130 -22.37 -10.07 -4.11
N GLN A 131 -21.71 -9.59 -3.06
CA GLN A 131 -20.28 -9.76 -2.84
C GLN A 131 -19.97 -9.69 -1.35
N TRP A 132 -18.87 -10.31 -0.95
CA TRP A 132 -18.34 -10.19 0.40
C TRP A 132 -16.83 -10.07 0.36
N VAL A 133 -16.32 -9.01 1.00
CA VAL A 133 -14.88 -8.82 1.24
C VAL A 133 -14.62 -9.12 2.70
N LEU A 134 -13.66 -10.01 2.96
CA LEU A 134 -13.20 -10.30 4.31
C LEU A 134 -11.70 -10.52 4.34
N GLU A 135 -11.10 -10.31 5.51
CA GLU A 135 -9.78 -10.85 5.82
C GLU A 135 -9.94 -12.11 6.66
N ARG A 136 -9.03 -13.05 6.47
CA ARG A 136 -8.91 -14.20 7.36
C ARG A 136 -7.47 -14.60 7.56
N ASP A 137 -7.20 -15.12 8.75
CA ASP A 137 -5.93 -15.78 9.03
C ASP A 137 -5.90 -17.17 8.39
N THR A 138 -4.77 -17.52 7.81
CA THR A 138 -4.48 -18.86 7.29
C THR A 138 -3.14 -19.34 7.86
N PRO A 139 -2.80 -20.63 7.78
CA PRO A 139 -1.49 -21.12 8.20
C PRO A 139 -0.31 -20.42 7.50
N THR A 140 -0.54 -19.87 6.31
CA THR A 140 0.43 -19.12 5.52
C THR A 140 0.40 -17.60 5.75
N GLY A 141 -0.42 -17.13 6.69
CA GLY A 141 -0.60 -15.71 7.03
C GLY A 141 -1.99 -15.17 6.65
N PRO A 142 -2.28 -13.90 6.95
CA PRO A 142 -3.56 -13.27 6.62
C PRO A 142 -3.74 -13.15 5.11
N VAL A 143 -4.95 -13.46 4.63
CA VAL A 143 -5.35 -13.30 3.23
C VAL A 143 -6.58 -12.41 3.14
N LEU A 144 -6.60 -11.55 2.13
CA LEU A 144 -7.77 -10.79 1.73
C LEU A 144 -8.57 -11.62 0.73
N VAL A 145 -9.86 -11.78 1.01
CA VAL A 145 -10.77 -12.59 0.20
C VAL A 145 -11.88 -11.71 -0.36
N LEU A 146 -12.06 -11.77 -1.67
CA LEU A 146 -13.24 -11.26 -2.37
C LEU A 146 -14.05 -12.46 -2.86
N ALA A 147 -15.27 -12.58 -2.38
CA ALA A 147 -16.18 -13.64 -2.79
C ALA A 147 -17.43 -13.10 -3.49
N LYS A 148 -17.94 -13.87 -4.45
CA LYS A 148 -19.24 -13.66 -5.10
C LYS A 148 -20.03 -14.97 -5.15
N PRO A 149 -21.35 -14.95 -4.99
CA PRO A 149 -22.15 -16.16 -4.97
C PRO A 149 -22.32 -16.76 -6.38
N LEU A 150 -22.32 -18.09 -6.45
CA LEU A 150 -22.72 -18.84 -7.63
C LEU A 150 -24.18 -19.27 -7.43
N ARG A 151 -25.09 -18.51 -8.04
CA ARG A 151 -26.53 -18.78 -8.03
C ARG A 151 -26.97 -19.40 -9.34
N VAL A 152 -27.79 -20.44 -9.27
CA VAL A 152 -28.36 -21.11 -10.44
C VAL A 152 -29.52 -20.25 -10.98
N THR A 153 -29.21 -19.17 -11.70
CA THR A 153 -30.23 -18.26 -12.24
C THR A 153 -30.72 -18.68 -13.63
N ASN A 154 -29.94 -19.48 -14.35
CA ASN A 154 -30.29 -19.97 -15.69
C ASN A 154 -30.81 -21.43 -15.61
N PRO A 155 -32.06 -21.70 -16.03
CA PRO A 155 -32.61 -23.05 -16.07
C PRO A 155 -31.79 -24.05 -16.90
N ALA A 156 -30.99 -23.58 -17.87
CA ALA A 156 -30.11 -24.43 -18.68
C ALA A 156 -29.10 -25.24 -17.83
N CYS A 157 -28.72 -24.76 -16.63
CA CYS A 157 -27.88 -25.51 -15.71
C CYS A 157 -28.55 -26.83 -15.28
N LEU A 158 -29.88 -26.86 -15.19
CA LEU A 158 -30.64 -28.02 -14.75
C LEU A 158 -30.69 -29.14 -15.80
N ILE A 159 -30.28 -28.88 -17.05
CA ILE A 159 -30.13 -29.93 -18.08
C ILE A 159 -29.09 -30.98 -17.64
N CYS A 160 -28.06 -30.56 -16.89
CA CYS A 160 -26.98 -31.45 -16.45
C CYS A 160 -26.98 -31.70 -14.94
N HIS A 161 -27.62 -30.84 -14.13
CA HIS A 161 -27.45 -30.82 -12.68
C HIS A 161 -28.71 -31.22 -11.87
N THR A 162 -29.77 -31.75 -12.51
CA THR A 162 -30.94 -32.30 -11.81
C THR A 162 -30.62 -33.64 -11.16
N THR A 163 -30.56 -34.71 -11.96
CA THR A 163 -30.27 -36.07 -11.52
C THR A 163 -29.27 -36.72 -12.47
N ALA A 164 -28.50 -37.69 -11.97
CA ALA A 164 -27.56 -38.44 -12.80
C ALA A 164 -28.23 -39.18 -13.97
N LYS A 165 -29.53 -39.51 -13.86
CA LYS A 165 -30.29 -40.20 -14.93
C LYS A 165 -30.66 -39.27 -16.09
N GLU A 166 -30.88 -37.99 -15.79
CA GLU A 166 -31.28 -36.97 -16.79
C GLU A 166 -30.09 -36.26 -17.42
N ALA A 167 -28.93 -36.27 -16.74
CA ALA A 167 -27.71 -35.67 -17.22
C ALA A 167 -27.14 -36.40 -18.45
N PRO A 168 -26.34 -35.71 -19.29
CA PRO A 168 -25.66 -36.35 -20.40
C PRO A 168 -24.84 -37.57 -19.95
N GLN A 169 -25.07 -38.74 -20.55
CA GLN A 169 -24.39 -39.98 -20.16
C GLN A 169 -22.87 -39.83 -20.19
N THR A 170 -22.34 -39.13 -21.20
CA THR A 170 -20.91 -38.86 -21.33
C THR A 170 -20.32 -38.07 -20.16
N MET A 171 -21.11 -37.21 -19.49
CA MET A 171 -20.72 -36.49 -18.27
C MET A 171 -20.66 -37.44 -17.07
N VAL A 172 -21.69 -38.28 -16.92
CA VAL A 172 -21.80 -39.26 -15.83
C VAL A 172 -20.70 -40.31 -15.95
N ASP A 173 -20.34 -40.72 -17.16
CA ASP A 173 -19.24 -41.66 -17.41
C ASP A 173 -17.89 -41.07 -16.97
N LEU A 174 -17.71 -39.75 -17.08
CA LEU A 174 -16.48 -39.06 -16.71
C LEU A 174 -16.39 -38.74 -15.20
N TYR A 175 -17.48 -38.27 -14.59
CA TYR A 175 -17.50 -37.74 -13.22
C TYR A 175 -18.22 -38.62 -12.20
N GLY A 176 -18.92 -39.65 -12.67
CA GLY A 176 -19.78 -40.52 -11.86
C GLY A 176 -21.12 -39.88 -11.49
N PRO A 177 -22.02 -40.66 -10.87
CA PRO A 177 -23.39 -40.23 -10.56
C PRO A 177 -23.54 -39.53 -9.21
N ASN A 178 -22.45 -39.37 -8.44
CA ASN A 178 -22.53 -39.04 -7.01
C ASN A 178 -22.45 -37.53 -6.69
N ASN A 179 -21.84 -36.72 -7.57
CA ASN A 179 -21.57 -35.32 -7.29
C ASN A 179 -22.14 -34.39 -8.37
N GLY A 180 -22.48 -33.16 -8.00
CA GLY A 180 -22.94 -32.14 -8.94
C GLY A 180 -24.39 -32.30 -9.40
N PHE A 181 -25.23 -32.99 -8.64
CA PHE A 181 -26.66 -33.14 -8.91
C PHE A 181 -27.51 -32.59 -7.76
N GLY A 182 -28.82 -32.47 -7.98
CA GLY A 182 -29.81 -31.99 -7.02
C GLY A 182 -29.91 -30.46 -6.92
N TRP A 183 -29.33 -29.73 -7.86
CA TRP A 183 -29.38 -28.26 -7.87
C TRP A 183 -30.80 -27.76 -8.15
N LYS A 184 -31.19 -26.65 -7.53
CA LYS A 184 -32.48 -25.99 -7.76
C LYS A 184 -32.30 -24.61 -8.39
N LEU A 185 -33.30 -24.19 -9.18
CA LEU A 185 -33.33 -22.85 -9.72
C LEU A 185 -33.35 -21.81 -8.58
N ASN A 186 -32.55 -20.76 -8.72
CA ASN A 186 -32.27 -19.70 -7.75
C ASN A 186 -31.54 -20.13 -6.48
N GLU A 187 -31.02 -21.36 -6.41
CA GLU A 187 -30.19 -21.80 -5.30
C GLU A 187 -28.77 -21.24 -5.40
N THR A 188 -28.21 -20.76 -4.28
CA THR A 188 -26.77 -20.53 -4.15
C THR A 188 -26.08 -21.87 -3.89
N ILE A 189 -25.37 -22.39 -4.89
CA ILE A 189 -24.70 -23.72 -4.83
C ILE A 189 -23.23 -23.62 -4.41
N GLY A 190 -22.66 -22.42 -4.49
CA GLY A 190 -21.24 -22.19 -4.35
C GLY A 190 -20.89 -20.70 -4.32
N ALA A 191 -19.59 -20.42 -4.35
CA ALA A 191 -19.03 -19.09 -4.41
C ALA A 191 -17.79 -19.08 -5.30
N GLN A 192 -17.63 -18.01 -6.05
CA GLN A 192 -16.35 -17.63 -6.63
C GLN A 192 -15.54 -16.96 -5.53
N VAL A 193 -14.31 -17.40 -5.33
CA VAL A 193 -13.44 -16.95 -4.25
C VAL A 193 -12.11 -16.54 -4.85
N ALA A 194 -11.82 -15.24 -4.83
CA ALA A 194 -10.49 -14.71 -5.11
C ALA A 194 -9.81 -14.38 -3.79
N SER A 195 -8.58 -14.84 -3.59
CA SER A 195 -7.82 -14.58 -2.36
C SER A 195 -6.39 -14.14 -2.67
N VAL A 196 -5.89 -13.18 -1.88
CA VAL A 196 -4.55 -12.63 -2.03
C VAL A 196 -3.91 -12.48 -0.65
N PRO A 197 -2.68 -12.99 -0.43
CA PRO A 197 -1.95 -12.82 0.81
C PRO A 197 -1.66 -11.35 1.11
N MET A 198 -1.97 -10.92 2.34
CA MET A 198 -1.66 -9.56 2.79
C MET A 198 -0.15 -9.32 2.87
N ALA A 199 0.66 -10.38 2.93
CA ALA A 199 2.11 -10.28 2.80
C ALA A 199 2.57 -9.59 1.49
N VAL A 200 1.78 -9.67 0.41
CA VAL A 200 2.06 -8.94 -0.84
C VAL A 200 1.92 -7.43 -0.62
N VAL A 201 0.86 -7.02 0.09
CA VAL A 201 0.61 -5.61 0.47
C VAL A 201 1.72 -5.11 1.38
N ASP A 202 2.04 -5.88 2.43
CA ASP A 202 3.03 -5.49 3.44
C ASP A 202 4.41 -5.29 2.84
N LYS A 203 4.88 -6.24 2.02
CA LYS A 203 6.19 -6.13 1.34
C LYS A 203 6.29 -4.91 0.44
N GLN A 204 5.22 -4.61 -0.31
CA GLN A 204 5.19 -3.44 -1.18
C GLN A 204 5.14 -2.14 -0.36
N ALA A 205 4.31 -2.09 0.67
CA ALA A 205 4.19 -0.94 1.57
C ALA A 205 5.51 -0.63 2.28
N ASP A 206 6.19 -1.65 2.83
CA ASP A 206 7.47 -1.48 3.53
C ASP A 206 8.56 -0.96 2.59
N ARG A 207 8.61 -1.47 1.34
CA ARG A 207 9.56 -0.98 0.32
C ARG A 207 9.30 0.49 -0.02
N MET A 208 8.05 0.85 -0.26
CA MET A 208 7.67 2.24 -0.57
C MET A 208 7.94 3.17 0.61
N LEU A 209 7.67 2.70 1.83
CA LEU A 209 7.92 3.45 3.05
C LEU A 209 9.41 3.73 3.24
N MET A 210 10.28 2.73 3.05
CA MET A 210 11.74 2.92 3.12
C MET A 210 12.24 3.94 2.10
N LEU A 211 11.74 3.89 0.87
CA LEU A 211 12.11 4.87 -0.16
C LEU A 211 11.64 6.28 0.20
N TYR A 212 10.40 6.40 0.68
CA TYR A 212 9.82 7.68 1.08
C TYR A 212 10.56 8.30 2.28
N VAL A 213 10.75 7.54 3.36
CA VAL A 213 11.46 7.98 4.56
C VAL A 213 12.92 8.27 4.24
N GLY A 214 13.57 7.44 3.42
CA GLY A 214 14.95 7.66 2.97
C GLY A 214 15.10 8.95 2.18
N ALA A 215 14.21 9.20 1.21
CA ALA A 215 14.22 10.44 0.44
C ALA A 215 13.98 11.67 1.33
N LEU A 216 13.03 11.58 2.25
CA LEU A 216 12.72 12.66 3.18
C LEU A 216 13.92 12.95 4.12
N ALA A 217 14.57 11.90 4.63
CA ALA A 217 15.77 12.03 5.45
C ALA A 217 16.93 12.72 4.70
N VAL A 218 17.12 12.39 3.42
CA VAL A 218 18.12 13.07 2.56
C VAL A 218 17.79 14.55 2.39
N VAL A 219 16.53 14.90 2.11
CA VAL A 219 16.10 16.30 1.98
C VAL A 219 16.36 17.07 3.28
N PHE A 220 16.00 16.49 4.43
CA PHE A 220 16.26 17.12 5.72
C PHE A 220 17.76 17.27 6.02
N ALA A 221 18.59 16.28 5.68
CA ALA A 221 20.04 16.38 5.83
C ALA A 221 20.60 17.56 5.01
N VAL A 222 20.15 17.73 3.77
CA VAL A 222 20.53 18.87 2.92
C VAL A 222 20.10 20.19 3.57
N VAL A 223 18.86 20.28 4.08
CA VAL A 223 18.36 21.49 4.76
C VAL A 223 19.18 21.81 6.01
N ILE A 224 19.53 20.80 6.83
CA ILE A 224 20.38 20.99 8.02
C ILE A 224 21.74 21.55 7.64
N VAL A 225 22.36 21.02 6.58
CA VAL A 225 23.66 21.52 6.08
C VAL A 225 23.52 22.97 5.62
N LEU A 226 22.51 23.29 4.81
CA LEU A 226 22.27 24.65 4.33
C LEU A 226 22.04 25.64 5.48
N LEU A 227 21.21 25.29 6.46
CA LEU A 227 20.96 26.15 7.62
C LEU A 227 22.20 26.30 8.50
N ASN A 228 23.04 25.27 8.63
CA ASN A 228 24.31 25.38 9.35
C ASN A 228 25.31 26.30 8.64
N VAL A 229 25.40 26.21 7.32
CA VAL A 229 26.23 27.11 6.50
C VAL A 229 25.73 28.55 6.67
N MET A 230 24.43 28.77 6.52
CA MET A 230 23.79 30.08 6.69
C MET A 230 24.04 30.64 8.10
N LEU A 231 23.76 29.88 9.15
CA LEU A 231 23.98 30.27 10.55
C LEU A 231 25.45 30.61 10.80
N HIS A 232 26.38 29.85 10.22
CA HIS A 232 27.80 30.10 10.42
C HIS A 232 28.24 31.45 9.86
N TYR A 233 27.86 31.77 8.62
CA TYR A 233 28.31 32.98 7.93
C TYR A 233 27.52 34.22 8.31
N ILE A 234 26.20 34.11 8.52
CA ILE A 234 25.34 35.26 8.81
C ILE A 234 25.36 35.63 10.30
N VAL A 235 25.40 34.65 11.21
CA VAL A 235 25.24 34.92 12.65
C VAL A 235 26.53 34.64 13.43
N VAL A 236 27.06 33.41 13.37
CA VAL A 236 28.12 32.99 14.29
C VAL A 236 29.44 33.71 14.04
N LYS A 237 29.83 33.89 12.77
CA LYS A 237 31.09 34.55 12.42
C LYS A 237 31.09 36.04 12.80
N PRO A 238 30.08 36.86 12.43
CA PRO A 238 30.04 38.27 12.85
C PRO A 238 29.96 38.45 14.37
N VAL A 239 29.14 37.64 15.06
CA VAL A 239 29.04 37.71 16.54
C VAL A 239 30.37 37.36 17.21
N ARG A 240 31.11 36.39 16.69
CA ARG A 240 32.46 36.07 17.20
C ARG A 240 33.46 37.20 16.96
N GLN A 241 33.40 37.87 15.80
CA GLN A 241 34.25 39.03 15.51
C GLN A 241 33.95 40.18 16.46
N MET A 242 32.68 40.51 16.68
CA MET A 242 32.26 41.52 17.66
C MET A 242 32.67 41.16 19.08
N SER A 243 32.49 39.91 19.49
CA SER A 243 32.90 39.44 20.82
C SER A 243 34.41 39.53 21.03
N ALA A 244 35.22 39.25 20.01
CA ALA A 244 36.67 39.40 20.08
C ALA A 244 37.08 40.87 20.19
N ALA A 245 36.53 41.74 19.33
CA ALA A 245 36.79 43.18 19.38
C ALA A 245 36.36 43.80 20.72
N ALA A 246 35.22 43.38 21.29
CA ALA A 246 34.78 43.82 22.61
C ALA A 246 35.76 43.40 23.72
N ASN A 247 36.30 42.19 23.64
CA ASN A 247 37.28 41.70 24.60
C ASN A 247 38.60 42.50 24.51
N ASP A 248 39.07 42.81 23.31
CA ASP A 248 40.29 43.62 23.11
C ASP A 248 40.14 45.04 23.69
N VAL A 249 39.00 45.67 23.41
CA VAL A 249 38.64 47.00 23.95
C VAL A 249 38.55 46.95 25.49
N SER A 250 37.99 45.88 26.05
CA SER A 250 37.89 45.68 27.51
C SER A 250 39.25 45.50 28.19
N LEU A 251 40.26 45.00 27.47
CA LEU A 251 41.64 44.85 27.96
C LEU A 251 42.47 46.14 27.78
N GLY A 252 41.83 47.24 27.33
CA GLY A 252 42.48 48.54 27.17
C GLY A 252 43.08 48.79 25.78
N ASN A 253 42.93 47.85 24.83
CA ASN A 253 43.39 48.05 23.47
C ASN A 253 42.37 48.85 22.64
N MET A 254 42.41 50.17 22.78
CA MET A 254 41.47 51.09 22.13
C MET A 254 41.76 51.32 20.63
N ASP A 255 42.95 50.91 20.15
CA ASP A 255 43.38 51.03 18.76
C ASP A 255 43.00 49.81 17.90
N ALA A 256 42.30 48.83 18.48
CA ALA A 256 41.78 47.69 17.73
C ALA A 256 40.88 48.16 16.56
N PRO A 257 41.01 47.54 15.36
CA PRO A 257 40.25 47.94 14.18
C PRO A 257 38.74 47.78 14.38
N GLU A 258 37.95 48.65 13.74
CA GLU A 258 36.48 48.57 13.81
C GLU A 258 35.98 47.27 13.20
N VAL A 259 34.87 46.77 13.76
CA VAL A 259 34.19 45.62 13.19
C VAL A 259 33.58 46.04 11.86
N GLU A 260 33.89 45.30 10.80
CA GLU A 260 33.37 45.57 9.46
C GLU A 260 31.84 45.40 9.43
N VAL A 261 31.13 46.48 9.06
CA VAL A 261 29.66 46.46 8.94
C VAL A 261 29.29 46.04 7.52
N LYS A 262 28.65 44.87 7.39
CA LYS A 262 28.11 44.37 6.12
C LYS A 262 26.64 44.02 6.27
N GLY A 263 25.83 44.41 5.29
CA GLY A 263 24.40 44.10 5.25
C GLY A 263 23.50 45.18 5.85
N ARG A 264 22.23 44.82 6.08
CA ARG A 264 21.17 45.71 6.62
C ARG A 264 20.28 44.98 7.64
N ASP A 265 20.75 43.85 8.17
CA ASP A 265 20.02 43.05 9.17
C ASP A 265 20.35 43.52 10.60
N GLU A 266 19.77 42.82 11.59
CA GLU A 266 19.98 43.10 13.01
C GLU A 266 21.45 42.94 13.42
N ILE A 267 22.22 42.09 12.73
CA ILE A 267 23.65 41.91 12.98
C ILE A 267 24.44 43.14 12.51
N ALA A 268 24.10 43.71 11.36
CA ALA A 268 24.70 44.96 10.88
C ALA A 268 24.37 46.13 11.82
N SER A 269 23.11 46.25 12.24
CA SER A 269 22.68 47.28 13.20
C SER A 269 23.40 47.18 14.55
N LEU A 270 23.63 45.94 15.03
CA LEU A 270 24.40 45.67 16.23
C LEU A 270 25.87 46.08 16.06
N ALA A 271 26.50 45.73 14.93
CA ALA A 271 27.89 46.08 14.64
C ALA A 271 28.10 47.60 14.59
N GLU A 272 27.17 48.35 13.97
CA GLU A 272 27.22 49.82 13.98
C GLU A 272 27.12 50.40 15.39
N SER A 273 26.17 49.89 16.18
CA SER A 273 25.95 50.34 17.56
C SER A 273 27.19 50.05 18.43
N PHE A 274 27.81 48.88 18.24
CA PHE A 274 29.06 48.52 18.89
C PHE A 274 30.21 49.46 18.51
N ASN A 275 30.40 49.76 17.23
CA ASN A 275 31.46 50.68 16.77
C ASN A 275 31.27 52.10 17.33
N ARG A 276 30.02 52.60 17.41
CA ARG A 276 29.72 53.89 18.07
C ARG A 276 30.09 53.89 19.55
N MET A 277 29.73 52.84 20.28
CA MET A 277 30.09 52.69 21.69
C MET A 277 31.61 52.65 21.90
N ARG A 278 32.34 51.87 21.09
CA ARG A 278 33.81 51.80 21.11
C ARG A 278 34.44 53.19 20.94
N ARG A 279 34.01 53.96 19.94
CA ARG A 279 34.49 55.33 19.71
C ARG A 279 34.24 56.24 20.90
N SER A 280 33.05 56.17 21.49
CA SER A 280 32.71 56.98 22.67
C SER A 280 33.59 56.64 23.88
N LEU A 281 33.86 55.35 24.11
CA LEU A 281 34.71 54.87 25.21
C LEU A 281 36.17 55.30 25.01
N ALA A 282 36.70 55.15 23.79
CA ALA A 282 38.06 55.57 23.45
C ALA A 282 38.27 57.08 23.68
N ASN A 283 37.28 57.89 23.32
CA ASN A 283 37.31 59.33 23.57
C ASN A 283 37.28 59.66 25.08
N ALA A 284 36.42 58.99 25.85
CA ALA A 284 36.34 59.19 27.30
C ALA A 284 37.65 58.81 28.01
N MET A 285 38.30 57.71 27.63
CA MET A 285 39.60 57.33 28.20
C MET A 285 40.71 58.33 27.86
N LYS A 286 40.71 58.89 26.64
CA LYS A 286 41.65 59.97 26.28
C LYS A 286 41.49 61.21 27.15
N MET A 287 40.25 61.55 27.55
CA MET A 287 39.97 62.70 28.42
C MET A 287 40.36 62.47 29.89
N LEU A 288 40.44 61.22 30.35
CA LEU A 288 40.83 60.87 31.72
C LEU A 288 42.35 60.68 31.87
N GLY A 289 43.05 60.37 30.78
CA GLY A 289 44.51 60.21 30.74
C GLY A 289 45.30 61.48 30.40
N SER A 290 44.60 62.60 30.18
CA SER A 290 45.13 63.97 30.06
C SER A 290 44.96 64.73 31.36
#